data_AF-A0A164ZPQ8-F1
#
_entry.id   AF-A0A164ZPQ8-F1
#
_cell.length_a   1.000
_cell.length_b   1.000
_cell.length_c   1.000
_cell.angle_alpha   90.00
_cell.angle_beta   90.00
_cell.angle_gamma   90.00
#
_symmetry.space_group_name_H-M   'P 1'
#
loop_
_entity.id
_entity.type
_entity.pdbx_description
1 polymer ?
#
loop_
_entity_poly.entity_id
_entity_poly.type
_entity_poly.pdbx_seq_one_letter_code
_entity_poly.pdbx_strand_id
1 'polypeptide(L)'
;MGDKMLRYLAIANMFEGCLAVLLQLAVLVTLHDWVDFICIGFWGGVLMVLAGMWTLQKSPKKMITTAALSMLGGLCMVGFYSWNVSTVDCGTITPPPAGARGNWENDPDLCSWRLASDILFIIFGCFAIVINIFMAARASTIIGNRRGSF
;
A
#
# COMPACT_ATOMS: atom_id res chain seq x y z
N MET A 1 18.56 -19.02 10.77
CA MET A 1 18.19 -18.42 9.47
C MET A 1 16.91 -17.56 9.54
N GLY A 2 15.85 -17.98 10.24
CA GLY A 2 14.56 -17.25 10.27
C GLY A 2 14.60 -15.79 10.74
N ASP A 3 15.45 -15.46 11.73
CA ASP A 3 15.56 -14.09 12.28
C ASP A 3 16.12 -13.07 11.28
N LYS A 4 17.03 -13.49 10.37
CA LYS A 4 17.59 -12.59 9.35
C LYS A 4 16.56 -12.30 8.26
N MET A 5 15.86 -13.34 7.79
CA MET A 5 14.79 -13.21 6.80
C MET A 5 13.65 -12.31 7.31
N LEU A 6 13.23 -12.49 8.57
CA LEU A 6 12.18 -11.66 9.16
C LEU A 6 12.56 -10.17 9.22
N ARG A 7 13.83 -9.86 9.52
CA ARG A 7 14.35 -8.49 9.48
C ARG A 7 14.32 -7.89 8.08
N TYR A 8 14.73 -8.65 7.05
CA TYR A 8 14.66 -8.17 5.67
C TYR A 8 13.22 -7.90 5.23
N LEU A 9 12.28 -8.80 5.56
CA LEU A 9 10.86 -8.59 5.29
C LEU A 9 10.32 -7.35 6.01
N ALA A 10 10.70 -7.13 7.27
CA ALA A 10 10.29 -5.95 8.02
C ALA A 10 10.79 -4.64 7.37
N ILE A 11 12.07 -4.61 6.95
CA ILE A 11 12.66 -3.44 6.28
C ILE A 11 11.99 -3.20 4.92
N ALA A 12 11.76 -4.27 4.15
CA ALA A 12 11.06 -4.17 2.87
C ALA A 12 9.63 -3.63 3.04
N ASN A 13 8.89 -4.13 4.02
CA ASN A 13 7.54 -3.65 4.35
C ASN A 13 7.53 -2.17 4.75
N MET A 14 8.53 -1.72 5.51
CA MET A 14 8.67 -0.30 5.87
C MET A 14 8.97 0.56 4.64
N PHE A 15 9.89 0.11 3.79
CA PHE A 15 10.25 0.84 2.57
C PHE A 15 9.05 0.96 1.62
N GLU A 16 8.33 -0.13 1.43
CA GLU A 16 7.09 -0.16 0.65
C GLU A 16 6.02 0.76 1.23
N GLY A 17 5.83 0.75 2.56
CA GLY A 17 4.91 1.66 3.23
C GLY A 17 5.26 3.14 3.00
N CYS A 18 6.54 3.50 3.02
CA CYS A 18 6.99 4.86 2.68
C CYS A 18 6.69 5.21 1.22
N LEU A 19 6.92 4.29 0.28
CA LEU A 19 6.61 4.51 -1.14
C LEU A 19 5.11 4.72 -1.35
N ALA A 20 4.25 3.92 -0.71
CA ALA A 20 2.80 4.07 -0.80
C ALA A 20 2.33 5.44 -0.27
N VAL A 21 2.89 5.92 0.85
CA VAL A 21 2.58 7.26 1.39
C VAL A 21 3.03 8.37 0.44
N LEU A 22 4.24 8.28 -0.10
CA LEU A 22 4.78 9.29 -1.02
C LEU A 22 4.01 9.31 -2.34
N LEU A 23 3.66 8.15 -2.88
CA LEU A 23 2.84 8.04 -4.07
C LEU A 23 1.44 8.62 -3.82
N GLN A 24 0.83 8.35 -2.66
CA GLN A 24 -0.47 8.93 -2.30
C GLN A 24 -0.41 10.44 -2.25
N LEU A 25 0.65 11.02 -1.68
CA LEU A 25 0.84 12.46 -1.66
C LEU A 25 1.00 13.03 -3.08
N ALA A 26 1.81 12.37 -3.93
CA ALA A 26 2.01 12.80 -5.32
C ALA A 26 0.70 12.80 -6.11
N VAL A 27 -0.10 11.74 -5.96
CA VAL A 27 -1.40 11.58 -6.62
C VAL A 27 -2.41 12.62 -6.10
N LEU A 28 -2.47 12.87 -4.78
CA LEU A 28 -3.32 13.94 -4.20
C LEU A 28 -3.01 15.32 -4.80
N VAL A 29 -1.72 15.63 -4.98
CA VAL A 29 -1.27 16.92 -5.52
C VAL A 29 -1.50 17.04 -7.03
N THR A 30 -1.52 15.93 -7.77
CA THR A 30 -1.60 15.95 -9.24
C THR A 30 -3.01 15.70 -9.78
N LEU A 31 -3.77 14.81 -9.16
CA LEU A 31 -5.02 14.29 -9.72
C LEU A 31 -6.28 14.76 -8.97
N HIS A 32 -6.20 15.01 -7.66
CA HIS A 32 -7.33 15.53 -6.86
C HIS A 32 -8.64 14.73 -7.01
N ASP A 33 -8.57 13.39 -7.07
CA ASP A 33 -9.75 12.54 -7.25
C ASP A 33 -10.31 12.02 -5.91
N TRP A 34 -11.60 11.66 -5.89
CA TRP A 34 -12.31 11.16 -4.70
C TRP A 34 -11.62 9.95 -4.06
N VAL A 35 -11.15 9.00 -4.86
CA VAL A 35 -10.41 7.82 -4.38
C VAL A 35 -9.18 8.23 -3.55
N ASP A 36 -8.55 9.35 -3.89
CA ASP A 36 -7.35 9.82 -3.21
C ASP A 36 -7.64 10.56 -1.91
N PHE A 37 -8.83 11.16 -1.79
CA PHE A 37 -9.29 11.78 -0.53
C PHE A 37 -9.53 10.75 0.57
N ILE A 38 -9.82 9.50 0.23
CA ILE A 38 -9.91 8.39 1.20
C ILE A 38 -8.52 8.08 1.80
N CYS A 39 -7.44 8.53 1.15
CA CYS A 39 -6.06 8.41 1.63
C CYS A 39 -5.64 6.95 1.92
N ILE A 40 -6.11 5.98 1.11
CA ILE A 40 -5.87 4.55 1.33
C ILE A 40 -4.37 4.22 1.35
N GLY A 41 -3.60 4.78 0.41
CA GLY A 41 -2.15 4.66 0.40
C GLY A 41 -1.47 5.25 1.65
N PHE A 42 -2.07 6.29 2.26
CA PHE A 42 -1.52 6.93 3.45
C PHE A 42 -1.68 6.06 4.69
N TRP A 43 -2.91 5.67 5.05
CA TRP A 43 -3.12 4.86 6.25
C TRP A 43 -2.62 3.43 6.06
N GLY A 44 -2.78 2.85 4.86
CA GLY A 44 -2.20 1.54 4.54
C GLY A 44 -0.67 1.55 4.63
N GLY A 45 0.00 2.54 4.04
CA GLY A 45 1.45 2.68 4.11
C GLY A 45 1.98 2.93 5.52
N VAL A 46 1.31 3.77 6.32
CA VAL A 46 1.66 3.98 7.74
C VAL A 46 1.57 2.67 8.52
N LEU A 47 0.52 1.87 8.32
CA LEU A 47 0.38 0.58 8.99
C LEU A 47 1.48 -0.42 8.60
N MET A 48 1.95 -0.40 7.35
CA MET A 48 3.08 -1.21 6.90
C MET A 48 4.37 -0.82 7.63
N VAL A 49 4.63 0.49 7.76
CA VAL A 49 5.77 1.00 8.52
C VAL A 49 5.70 0.57 9.99
N LEU A 50 4.53 0.74 10.62
CA LEU A 50 4.31 0.30 12.00
C LEU A 50 4.53 -1.21 12.15
N ALA A 51 3.99 -2.04 11.25
CA ALA A 51 4.15 -3.49 11.28
C ALA A 51 5.63 -3.91 11.18
N GLY A 52 6.41 -3.26 10.31
CA GLY A 52 7.85 -3.48 10.22
C GLY A 52 8.60 -3.06 11.49
N MET A 53 8.27 -1.90 12.07
CA MET A 53 8.87 -1.46 13.33
C MET A 53 8.60 -2.42 14.49
N TRP A 54 7.35 -2.87 14.67
CA TRP A 54 7.00 -3.83 15.73
C TRP A 54 7.70 -5.18 15.54
N THR A 55 7.98 -5.53 14.28
CA THR A 55 8.74 -6.73 13.93
C THR A 55 10.20 -6.61 14.34
N LEU A 56 10.84 -5.47 14.08
CA LEU A 56 12.22 -5.20 14.51
C LEU A 56 12.34 -5.12 16.04
N GLN A 57 11.33 -4.58 16.72
CA GLN A 57 11.25 -4.54 18.18
C GLN A 57 10.87 -5.88 18.82
N LYS A 58 10.64 -6.93 18.02
CA LYS A 58 10.26 -8.29 18.47
C LYS A 58 9.05 -8.29 19.42
N SER A 59 8.03 -7.47 19.14
CA SER A 59 6.79 -7.41 19.92
C SER A 59 5.68 -8.23 19.25
N PRO A 60 5.53 -9.52 19.55
CA PRO A 60 4.75 -10.43 18.69
C PRO A 60 3.24 -10.15 18.72
N LYS A 61 2.67 -9.69 19.85
CA LYS A 61 1.25 -9.30 19.92
C LYS A 61 0.95 -8.11 19.01
N LYS A 62 1.77 -7.06 19.10
CA LYS A 62 1.63 -5.84 18.29
C LYS A 62 1.90 -6.11 16.82
N MET A 63 2.87 -6.98 16.53
CA MET A 63 3.23 -7.41 15.18
C MET A 63 2.05 -8.08 14.46
N ILE A 64 1.34 -9.02 15.09
CA ILE A 64 0.19 -9.69 14.47
C ILE A 64 -0.93 -8.69 14.17
N THR A 65 -1.28 -7.84 15.14
CA THR A 65 -2.37 -6.87 14.96
C THR A 65 -2.05 -5.86 13.86
N THR A 66 -0.84 -5.29 13.85
CA THR A 66 -0.46 -4.31 12.84
C THR A 66 -0.26 -4.93 11.46
N ALA A 67 0.25 -6.16 11.38
CA ALA A 67 0.28 -6.92 10.13
C ALA A 67 -1.13 -7.18 9.59
N ALA A 68 -2.10 -7.55 10.45
CA ALA A 68 -3.49 -7.73 10.05
C ALA A 68 -4.15 -6.45 9.51
N LEU A 69 -3.93 -5.32 10.19
CA LEU A 69 -4.42 -4.03 9.73
C LEU A 69 -3.73 -3.58 8.43
N SER A 70 -2.43 -3.87 8.29
CA SER A 70 -1.69 -3.60 7.05
C SER A 70 -2.18 -4.46 5.89
N MET A 71 -2.53 -5.72 6.11
CA MET A 71 -3.18 -6.57 5.09
C MET A 71 -4.54 -6.02 4.70
N LEU A 72 -5.34 -5.52 5.65
CA LEU A 72 -6.61 -4.87 5.34
C LEU A 72 -6.39 -3.61 4.49
N GLY A 73 -5.36 -2.81 4.81
CA GLY A 73 -4.93 -1.70 3.97
C GLY A 73 -4.57 -2.13 2.55
N GLY A 74 -3.78 -3.19 2.40
CA GLY A 74 -3.44 -3.75 1.09
C GLY A 74 -4.65 -4.25 0.31
N LEU A 75 -5.61 -4.92 0.98
CA LEU A 75 -6.86 -5.36 0.37
C LEU A 75 -7.72 -4.17 -0.10
N CYS A 76 -7.79 -3.10 0.71
CA CYS A 76 -8.45 -1.87 0.30
C CYS A 76 -7.76 -1.25 -0.92
N MET A 77 -6.43 -1.18 -0.97
CA MET A 77 -5.73 -0.70 -2.15
C MET A 77 -6.10 -1.54 -3.38
N VAL A 78 -5.96 -2.87 -3.31
CA VAL A 78 -6.30 -3.74 -4.44
C VAL A 78 -7.75 -3.54 -4.88
N GLY A 79 -8.71 -3.53 -3.95
CA GLY A 79 -10.13 -3.42 -4.27
C GLY A 79 -10.49 -2.08 -4.93
N PHE A 80 -10.15 -0.97 -4.27
CA PHE A 80 -10.54 0.37 -4.74
C PHE A 80 -9.80 0.78 -6.01
N TYR A 81 -8.50 0.52 -6.10
CA TYR A 81 -7.73 0.88 -7.30
C TYR A 81 -8.01 -0.04 -8.47
N SER A 82 -8.31 -1.34 -8.26
CA SER A 82 -8.77 -2.21 -9.37
C SER A 82 -10.13 -1.77 -9.90
N TRP A 83 -11.04 -1.35 -9.01
CA TRP A 83 -12.30 -0.75 -9.43
C TRP A 83 -12.06 0.49 -10.28
N ASN A 84 -11.19 1.40 -9.81
CA ASN A 84 -10.93 2.66 -10.51
C ASN A 84 -10.29 2.43 -11.91
N VAL A 85 -9.32 1.51 -12.01
CA VAL A 85 -8.72 1.12 -13.29
C VAL A 85 -9.75 0.58 -14.27
N SER A 86 -10.79 -0.12 -13.79
CA SER A 86 -11.84 -0.67 -14.65
C SER A 86 -12.78 0.39 -15.24
N THR A 87 -12.84 1.57 -14.63
CA THR A 87 -13.74 2.66 -15.03
C THR A 87 -13.04 3.78 -15.81
N VAL A 88 -11.71 3.87 -15.74
CA VAL A 88 -10.92 4.90 -16.42
C VAL A 88 -10.64 4.48 -17.87
N ASP A 89 -11.09 5.29 -18.84
CA ASP A 89 -10.75 5.15 -20.26
C ASP A 89 -10.01 6.39 -20.78
N CYS A 90 -8.69 6.28 -20.91
CA CYS A 90 -7.85 7.36 -21.44
C CYS A 90 -7.83 7.41 -22.97
N GLY A 91 -8.38 6.42 -23.68
CA GLY A 91 -8.32 6.32 -25.13
C GLY A 91 -9.20 7.33 -25.87
N THR A 92 -10.18 7.92 -25.17
CA THR A 92 -11.18 8.83 -25.74
C THR A 92 -10.89 10.31 -25.47
N ILE A 93 -9.80 10.63 -24.74
CA ILE A 93 -9.51 12.00 -24.32
C ILE A 93 -8.83 12.78 -25.45
N THR A 94 -9.52 13.79 -25.98
CA THR A 94 -8.91 14.80 -26.86
C THR A 94 -8.28 15.91 -26.01
N PRO A 95 -7.00 16.28 -26.25
CA PRO A 95 -6.32 17.27 -25.43
C PRO A 95 -7.01 18.64 -25.53
N PRO A 96 -7.20 19.36 -24.41
CA PRO A 96 -7.83 20.66 -24.40
C PRO A 96 -6.93 21.71 -25.06
N PRO A 97 -7.50 22.83 -25.54
CA PRO A 97 -6.72 23.94 -26.08
C PRO A 97 -5.69 24.44 -25.05
N ALA A 98 -4.49 24.78 -25.55
CA ALA A 98 -3.35 25.19 -24.74
C ALA A 98 -3.72 26.32 -23.75
N GLY A 99 -3.53 26.06 -22.45
CA GLY A 99 -3.81 27.02 -21.38
C GLY A 99 -5.09 26.76 -20.57
N ALA A 100 -5.92 25.78 -20.96
CA ALA A 100 -7.01 25.31 -20.11
C ALA A 100 -6.45 24.46 -18.95
N ARG A 101 -6.67 24.89 -17.70
CA ARG A 101 -6.51 24.00 -16.54
C ARG A 101 -7.63 22.97 -16.56
N GLY A 102 -7.35 21.76 -17.03
CA GLY A 102 -8.28 20.63 -17.00
C GLY A 102 -8.06 19.77 -15.76
N ASN A 103 -9.13 19.15 -15.26
CA ASN A 103 -9.00 17.95 -14.43
C ASN A 103 -8.28 16.85 -15.23
N TRP A 104 -7.71 15.86 -14.55
CA TRP A 104 -6.99 14.73 -15.19
C TRP A 104 -7.81 14.00 -16.27
N GLU A 105 -9.14 14.05 -16.18
CA GLU A 105 -10.09 13.51 -17.17
C GLU A 105 -10.01 14.17 -18.55
N ASN A 106 -9.39 15.35 -18.64
CA ASN A 106 -9.23 16.08 -19.90
C ASN A 106 -7.78 16.08 -20.40
N ASP A 107 -6.82 15.64 -19.59
CA ASP A 107 -5.41 15.66 -19.94
C ASP A 107 -4.91 14.22 -20.14
N PRO A 108 -4.50 13.84 -21.36
CA PRO A 108 -4.10 12.47 -21.66
C PRO A 108 -2.85 12.03 -20.87
N ASP A 109 -1.95 12.95 -20.52
CA ASP A 109 -0.75 12.64 -19.74
C ASP A 109 -1.13 12.40 -18.27
N LEU A 110 -2.01 13.24 -17.71
CA LEU A 110 -2.52 13.05 -16.34
C LEU A 110 -3.40 11.80 -16.23
N CYS A 111 -4.18 11.46 -17.25
CA CYS A 111 -4.95 10.21 -17.29
C CYS A 111 -4.03 8.99 -17.32
N SER A 112 -2.96 9.03 -18.12
CA SER A 112 -1.94 7.97 -18.15
C SER A 112 -1.22 7.85 -16.81
N TRP A 113 -0.92 8.98 -16.16
CA TRP A 113 -0.39 9.02 -14.80
C TRP A 113 -1.35 8.40 -13.79
N ARG A 114 -2.65 8.68 -13.89
CA ARG A 114 -3.70 8.07 -13.05
C ARG A 114 -3.72 6.56 -13.17
N LEU A 115 -3.74 6.05 -14.40
CA LEU A 115 -3.73 4.63 -14.66
C LEU A 115 -2.46 3.98 -14.08
N ALA A 116 -1.30 4.60 -14.30
CA ALA A 116 -0.02 4.11 -13.77
C ALA A 116 0.01 4.10 -12.24
N SER A 117 -0.46 5.16 -11.58
CA SER A 117 -0.48 5.23 -10.12
C SER A 117 -1.43 4.20 -9.50
N ASP A 118 -2.59 3.98 -10.10
CA ASP A 118 -3.57 3.01 -9.60
C ASP A 118 -3.02 1.58 -9.70
N ILE A 119 -2.36 1.24 -10.81
CA ILE A 119 -1.66 -0.05 -10.97
C ILE A 119 -0.57 -0.23 -9.92
N LEU A 120 0.21 0.82 -9.63
CA LEU A 120 1.23 0.76 -8.58
C LEU A 120 0.63 0.50 -7.20
N PHE A 121 -0.50 1.14 -6.86
CA PHE A 121 -1.20 0.86 -5.60
C PHE A 121 -1.74 -0.57 -5.53
N ILE A 122 -2.21 -1.14 -6.64
CA ILE A 122 -2.61 -2.56 -6.67
C ILE A 122 -1.40 -3.46 -6.37
N ILE A 123 -0.25 -3.18 -7.00
CA ILE A 123 0.99 -3.94 -6.78
C ILE A 123 1.45 -3.83 -5.31
N PHE A 124 1.49 -2.63 -4.74
CA PHE A 124 1.80 -2.42 -3.33
C PHE A 124 0.77 -3.09 -2.42
N GLY A 125 -0.52 -3.06 -2.77
CA GLY A 125 -1.53 -3.78 -2.02
C GLY A 125 -1.28 -5.29 -1.97
N CYS A 126 -0.90 -5.89 -3.10
CA CYS A 126 -0.55 -7.31 -3.19
C CYS A 126 0.71 -7.65 -2.36
N PHE A 127 1.77 -6.86 -2.47
CA PHE A 127 2.99 -7.07 -1.69
C PHE A 127 2.75 -6.87 -0.19
N ALA A 128 2.00 -5.85 0.21
CA ALA A 128 1.55 -5.65 1.58
C ALA A 128 0.86 -6.91 2.12
N ILE A 129 -0.07 -7.50 1.37
CA ILE A 129 -0.76 -8.73 1.80
C ILE A 129 0.25 -9.87 1.99
N VAL A 130 1.07 -10.16 0.98
CA VAL A 130 2.01 -11.29 1.00
C VAL A 130 3.04 -11.16 2.13
N ILE A 131 3.70 -10.00 2.24
CA ILE A 131 4.75 -9.77 3.23
C ILE A 131 4.18 -9.84 4.66
N ASN A 132 3.02 -9.24 4.89
CA ASN A 132 2.40 -9.23 6.22
C ASN A 132 1.84 -10.61 6.62
N ILE A 133 1.39 -11.45 5.66
CA ILE A 133 1.07 -12.87 5.94
C ILE A 133 2.31 -13.59 6.47
N PHE A 134 3.46 -13.48 5.80
CA PHE A 134 4.69 -14.13 6.23
C PHE A 134 5.15 -13.63 7.61
N MET A 135 5.07 -12.32 7.85
CA MET A 135 5.41 -11.73 9.15
C MET A 135 4.47 -12.23 10.25
N ALA A 136 3.16 -12.26 10.03
CA ALA A 136 2.16 -12.75 10.99
C ALA A 136 2.31 -14.27 11.28
N ALA A 137 2.59 -15.07 10.26
CA ALA A 137 2.84 -16.50 10.42
C ALA A 137 4.07 -16.74 11.31
N ARG A 138 5.18 -16.03 11.06
CA ARG A 138 6.39 -16.10 11.90
C ARG A 138 6.13 -15.59 13.32
N ALA A 139 5.36 -14.52 13.49
CA ALA A 139 4.93 -14.03 14.81
C ALA A 139 4.27 -15.12 15.65
N SER A 140 3.35 -15.83 15.02
CA SER A 140 2.52 -16.84 15.66
C SER A 140 3.36 -18.03 16.13
N THR A 141 4.35 -18.45 15.32
CA THR A 141 5.30 -19.50 15.72
C THR A 141 6.14 -19.11 16.94
N ILE A 142 6.53 -17.83 17.07
CA ILE A 142 7.29 -17.33 18.22
C ILE A 142 6.45 -17.36 19.50
N ILE A 143 5.17 -16.98 19.43
CA ILE A 143 4.24 -17.04 20.57
C ILE A 143 3.98 -18.49 20.98
N GLY A 144 3.77 -19.39 20.02
CA GLY A 144 3.55 -20.81 20.26
C GLY A 144 4.70 -21.46 21.03
N ASN A 145 5.95 -21.23 20.59
CA ASN A 145 7.14 -21.77 21.28
C ASN A 145 7.30 -21.23 22.70
N ARG A 146 6.89 -19.98 22.99
CA ARG A 146 6.92 -19.43 24.36
C ARG A 146 5.88 -20.02 25.29
N ARG A 147 4.78 -20.58 24.76
CA ARG A 147 3.73 -21.24 25.56
C ARG A 147 4.03 -22.71 25.83
N GLY A 148 4.84 -23.37 25.00
CA GLY A 148 5.22 -24.77 25.16
C GLY A 148 6.47 -25.03 26.03
N SER A 149 7.04 -24.01 26.69
CA SER A 149 8.22 -24.15 27.55
C SER A 149 7.90 -24.11 29.05
N PHE A 150 6.68 -24.45 29.45
CA PHE A 150 6.26 -24.63 30.84
C PHE A 150 5.97 -26.11 31.11
#